data_AF-A0A9R0YD90-F1
#
_entry.id   AF-A0A9R0YD90-F1
#
_cell.length_a   1.000
_cell.length_b   1.000
_cell.length_c   1.000
_cell.angle_alpha   90.00
_cell.angle_beta   90.00
_cell.angle_gamma   90.00
#
_symmetry.space_group_name_H-M   'P 1'
#
loop_
_entity.id
_entity.type
_entity.pdbx_description
1 polymer ?
#
loop_
_entity_poly.entity_id
_entity_poly.type
_entity_poly.pdbx_seq_one_letter_code
_entity_poly.pdbx_strand_id
1 'polypeptide(L)'
;MHTALVSGWAGSMALYELAVFDPSDPVLDPMWRQAIWHWVYWDLEIFSNERTGKPSLDFPKIFGIHLFLAGVACFGFGAFHVTGLYGPGIWVSDPYGLTGKVQAVNPAWGAEGFDPFVPGGIASHHIAAGHTLGILAGLFHLSVRPPQRLYKGLRMGNIETVLSNSIAAVFFAAFVVAGTMWYGSATTPIELFGPTRYQWDQGYFQ
;
A
#
# COMPACT_ATOMS: atom_id res chain seq x y z
N MET A 1 -10.23 11.11 -10.62
CA MET A 1 -9.24 11.69 -11.56
C MET A 1 -7.81 11.32 -11.18
N HIS A 2 -7.31 11.73 -10.01
CA HIS A 2 -5.94 11.41 -9.56
C HIS A 2 -5.57 9.92 -9.68
N THR A 3 -6.38 9.00 -9.13
CA THR A 3 -6.15 7.55 -9.23
C THR A 3 -6.06 7.07 -10.68
N ALA A 4 -6.91 7.58 -11.58
CA ALA A 4 -6.88 7.22 -13.00
C ALA A 4 -5.60 7.70 -13.69
N LEU A 5 -5.07 8.87 -13.30
CA LEU A 5 -3.78 9.35 -13.79
C LEU A 5 -2.62 8.51 -13.27
N VAL A 6 -2.63 8.10 -12.00
CA VAL A 6 -1.59 7.22 -11.43
C VAL A 6 -1.63 5.84 -12.07
N SER A 7 -2.82 5.23 -12.22
CA SER A 7 -3.00 3.95 -12.91
C SER A 7 -2.65 4.04 -14.40
N GLY A 8 -3.03 5.14 -15.05
CA GLY A 8 -2.68 5.43 -16.43
C GLY A 8 -1.17 5.64 -16.61
N TRP A 9 -0.51 6.33 -15.68
CA TRP A 9 0.95 6.47 -15.65
C TRP A 9 1.63 5.13 -15.42
N ALA A 10 1.17 4.32 -14.46
CA ALA A 10 1.72 2.99 -14.21
C ALA A 10 1.56 2.08 -15.44
N GLY A 11 0.38 2.09 -16.06
CA GLY A 11 0.11 1.36 -17.31
C GLY A 11 0.94 1.89 -18.47
N SER A 12 1.06 3.20 -18.64
CA SER A 12 1.86 3.82 -19.70
C SER A 12 3.35 3.61 -19.50
N MET A 13 3.84 3.59 -18.26
CA MET A 13 5.24 3.31 -17.92
C MET A 13 5.56 1.83 -18.16
N ALA A 14 4.69 0.92 -17.70
CA ALA A 14 4.82 -0.51 -18.02
C ALA A 14 4.74 -0.76 -19.53
N LEU A 15 3.80 -0.10 -20.23
CA LEU A 15 3.71 -0.16 -21.68
C LEU A 15 4.89 0.49 -22.36
N TYR A 16 5.47 1.58 -21.85
CA TYR A 16 6.65 2.23 -22.42
C TYR A 16 7.91 1.37 -22.24
N GLU A 17 8.09 0.74 -21.06
CA GLU A 17 9.13 -0.26 -20.81
C GLU A 17 8.98 -1.47 -21.75
N LEU A 18 7.74 -1.90 -22.00
CA LEU A 18 7.43 -2.92 -23.00
C LEU A 18 7.57 -2.40 -24.45
N ALA A 19 7.31 -1.12 -24.72
CA ALA A 19 7.12 -0.50 -26.04
C ALA A 19 8.34 0.26 -26.58
N VAL A 20 9.53 -0.05 -26.06
CA VAL A 20 10.74 -0.11 -26.93
C VAL A 20 10.61 -1.28 -27.95
N PHE A 21 9.48 -2.00 -27.92
CA PHE A 21 8.84 -2.78 -28.99
C PHE A 21 7.70 -1.97 -29.69
N ASP A 22 7.61 -2.05 -31.03
CA ASP A 22 6.84 -1.17 -31.94
C ASP A 22 5.28 -1.07 -31.73
N PRO A 23 4.67 0.14 -31.62
CA PRO A 23 3.22 0.33 -31.39
C PRO A 23 2.50 1.36 -32.34
N SER A 24 1.36 1.02 -32.96
CA SER A 24 0.75 1.85 -34.03
C SER A 24 -0.56 2.64 -33.76
N ASP A 25 -1.33 2.52 -32.66
CA ASP A 25 -2.41 3.50 -32.35
C ASP A 25 -3.05 3.42 -30.93
N PRO A 26 -2.89 4.45 -30.07
CA PRO A 26 -3.62 4.61 -28.80
C PRO A 26 -4.61 5.80 -28.74
N VAL A 27 -5.00 6.42 -29.87
CA VAL A 27 -5.71 7.73 -29.89
C VAL A 27 -7.18 7.69 -29.42
N LEU A 28 -7.89 6.56 -29.54
CA LEU A 28 -9.35 6.56 -29.46
C LEU A 28 -9.99 6.08 -28.15
N ASP A 29 -9.25 5.58 -27.14
CA ASP A 29 -9.86 5.24 -25.83
C ASP A 29 -8.94 5.28 -24.57
N PRO A 30 -8.69 6.47 -23.98
CA PRO A 30 -7.90 6.59 -22.75
C PRO A 30 -8.72 6.65 -21.44
N MET A 31 -8.15 6.08 -20.37
CA MET A 31 -8.75 5.85 -19.04
C MET A 31 -9.30 7.08 -18.28
N TRP A 32 -8.92 8.31 -18.64
CA TRP A 32 -9.29 9.53 -17.90
C TRP A 32 -10.78 9.93 -18.02
N ARG A 33 -11.55 9.31 -18.93
CA ARG A 33 -12.99 9.61 -19.12
C ARG A 33 -13.92 9.04 -18.03
N GLN A 34 -13.42 8.18 -17.14
CA GLN A 34 -14.25 7.48 -16.13
C GLN A 34 -14.57 8.32 -14.88
N ALA A 35 -13.91 9.47 -14.65
CA ALA A 35 -14.14 10.32 -13.47
C ALA A 35 -15.16 11.47 -13.68
N ILE A 36 -15.66 11.66 -14.90
CA ILE A 36 -16.59 12.77 -15.25
C ILE A 36 -17.94 12.60 -14.53
N TRP A 37 -18.39 11.37 -14.30
CA TRP A 37 -19.68 11.09 -13.67
C TRP A 37 -19.82 11.73 -12.29
N HIS A 38 -18.83 11.52 -11.40
CA HIS A 38 -18.85 12.10 -10.05
C HIS A 38 -18.69 13.63 -10.03
N TRP A 39 -18.10 14.22 -11.08
CA TRP A 39 -18.01 15.68 -11.21
C TRP A 39 -19.35 16.28 -11.64
N VAL A 40 -20.04 15.64 -12.57
CA VAL A 40 -21.35 16.09 -13.08
C VAL A 40 -22.44 15.90 -12.03
N TYR A 41 -22.45 14.75 -11.34
CA TYR A 41 -23.44 14.40 -10.33
C TYR A 41 -22.87 14.56 -8.91
N TRP A 42 -22.48 15.79 -8.56
CA TRP A 42 -21.87 16.09 -7.26
C TRP A 42 -22.90 16.26 -6.13
N ASP A 43 -24.11 16.74 -6.45
CA ASP A 43 -25.18 17.03 -5.47
C ASP A 43 -26.03 15.78 -5.21
N LEU A 44 -25.42 14.78 -4.58
CA LEU A 44 -26.10 13.55 -4.16
C LEU A 44 -26.56 13.66 -2.72
N GLU A 45 -27.77 13.15 -2.44
CA GLU A 45 -28.39 13.17 -1.11
C GLU A 45 -27.48 12.54 -0.03
N ILE A 46 -26.71 11.50 -0.38
CA ILE A 46 -25.77 10.83 0.52
C ILE A 46 -24.70 11.76 1.11
N PHE A 47 -24.39 12.87 0.45
CA PHE A 47 -23.42 13.85 0.95
C PHE A 47 -24.07 14.93 1.81
N SER A 48 -25.40 15.07 1.78
CA SER A 48 -26.14 16.08 2.52
C SER A 48 -26.61 15.54 3.87
N ASN A 49 -26.49 16.38 4.91
CA ASN A 49 -27.03 16.06 6.22
C ASN A 49 -28.53 16.36 6.26
N GLU A 50 -29.37 15.34 6.46
CA GLU A 50 -30.83 15.50 6.53
C GLU A 50 -31.31 16.58 7.53
N ARG A 51 -30.55 16.82 8.62
CA ARG A 51 -30.95 17.79 9.66
C ARG A 51 -30.55 19.22 9.35
N THR A 52 -29.50 19.44 8.57
CA THR A 52 -28.94 20.77 8.32
C THR A 52 -28.95 21.17 6.85
N GLY A 53 -29.22 20.24 5.94
CA GLY A 53 -29.16 20.42 4.49
C GLY A 53 -27.75 20.73 3.96
N LYS A 54 -26.71 20.60 4.80
CA LYS A 54 -25.33 20.93 4.44
C LYS A 54 -24.52 19.68 4.16
N PRO A 55 -23.51 19.76 3.28
CA PRO A 55 -22.57 18.67 3.09
C PRO A 55 -21.89 18.27 4.40
N SER A 56 -21.90 16.99 4.74
CA SER A 56 -21.24 16.50 5.95
C SER A 56 -20.68 15.10 5.76
N LEU A 57 -19.44 14.89 6.20
CA LEU A 57 -18.76 13.60 6.15
C LEU A 57 -18.35 13.18 7.56
N ASP A 58 -18.70 11.95 7.93
CA ASP A 58 -18.32 11.37 9.22
C ASP A 58 -16.94 10.72 9.12
N PHE A 59 -15.89 11.55 9.13
CA PHE A 59 -14.49 11.12 8.93
C PHE A 59 -14.06 9.94 9.83
N PRO A 60 -14.38 9.88 11.14
CA PRO A 60 -14.03 8.73 11.97
C PRO A 60 -14.61 7.40 11.49
N LYS A 61 -15.84 7.42 10.97
CA LYS A 61 -16.50 6.20 10.46
C LYS A 61 -15.93 5.82 9.09
N ILE A 62 -15.71 6.80 8.20
CA ILE A 62 -15.05 6.59 6.91
C ILE A 62 -13.66 5.99 7.10
N PHE A 63 -12.89 6.47 8.09
CA PHE A 63 -11.62 5.88 8.47
C PHE A 63 -11.76 4.40 8.88
N GLY A 64 -12.75 4.07 9.73
CA GLY A 64 -13.02 2.67 10.11
C GLY A 64 -13.33 1.76 8.92
N ILE A 65 -14.14 2.22 7.96
CA ILE A 65 -14.46 1.49 6.73
C ILE A 65 -13.17 1.22 5.92
N HIS A 66 -12.39 2.26 5.63
CA HIS A 66 -11.16 2.12 4.84
C HIS A 66 -10.10 1.27 5.55
N LEU A 67 -9.95 1.41 6.87
CA LEU A 67 -9.01 0.61 7.66
C LEU A 67 -9.41 -0.88 7.66
N PHE A 68 -10.70 -1.18 7.80
CA PHE A 68 -11.21 -2.54 7.70
C PHE A 68 -10.91 -3.16 6.32
N LEU A 69 -11.21 -2.43 5.24
CA LEU A 69 -10.94 -2.90 3.87
C LEU A 69 -9.44 -3.08 3.61
N ALA A 70 -8.61 -2.14 4.07
CA ALA A 70 -7.16 -2.25 4.01
C ALA A 70 -6.65 -3.47 4.80
N GLY A 71 -7.25 -3.76 5.95
CA GLY A 71 -6.96 -4.96 6.75
C GLY A 71 -7.26 -6.26 6.03
N VAL A 72 -8.44 -6.38 5.43
CA VAL A 72 -8.84 -7.55 4.64
C VAL A 72 -7.89 -7.74 3.45
N ALA A 73 -7.57 -6.66 2.73
CA ALA A 73 -6.65 -6.71 1.60
C ALA A 73 -5.23 -7.11 2.03
N CYS A 74 -4.71 -6.52 3.11
CA CYS A 74 -3.39 -6.83 3.66
C CYS A 74 -3.28 -8.29 4.13
N PHE A 75 -4.28 -8.76 4.88
CA PHE A 75 -4.35 -10.15 5.32
C PHE A 75 -4.40 -11.10 4.12
N GLY A 76 -5.26 -10.83 3.14
CA GLY A 76 -5.39 -11.67 1.94
C GLY A 76 -4.09 -11.74 1.14
N PHE A 77 -3.40 -10.62 0.98
CA PHE A 77 -2.09 -10.59 0.33
C PHE A 77 -1.07 -11.48 1.06
N GLY A 78 -0.93 -11.33 2.37
CA GLY A 78 -0.01 -12.15 3.18
C GLY A 78 -0.39 -13.63 3.19
N ALA A 79 -1.65 -13.94 3.47
CA ALA A 79 -2.14 -15.30 3.71
C ALA A 79 -2.26 -16.14 2.44
N PHE A 80 -2.52 -15.53 1.29
CA PHE A 80 -2.78 -16.25 0.04
C PHE A 80 -1.72 -16.02 -1.03
N HIS A 81 -1.37 -14.75 -1.30
CA HIS A 81 -0.44 -14.43 -2.38
C HIS A 81 1.01 -14.75 -2.00
N VAL A 82 1.48 -14.24 -0.86
CA VAL A 82 2.88 -14.38 -0.42
C VAL A 82 3.22 -15.80 0.02
N THR A 83 2.32 -16.46 0.75
CA THR A 83 2.51 -17.86 1.16
C THR A 83 2.47 -18.85 0.01
N GLY A 84 2.00 -18.44 -1.17
CA GLY A 84 1.76 -19.34 -2.29
C GLY A 84 0.57 -20.28 -2.11
N LEU A 85 -0.25 -20.10 -1.06
CA LEU A 85 -1.44 -20.93 -0.83
C LEU A 85 -2.48 -20.77 -1.96
N TYR A 86 -2.65 -19.55 -2.46
CA TYR A 86 -3.53 -19.25 -3.60
C TYR A 86 -2.96 -18.08 -4.41
N GLY A 87 -1.66 -18.13 -4.68
CA GLY A 87 -0.92 -17.15 -5.46
C GLY A 87 0.49 -17.65 -5.81
N PRO A 88 1.27 -16.86 -6.56
CA PRO A 88 2.57 -17.30 -7.06
C PRO A 88 3.68 -17.27 -5.98
N GLY A 89 3.48 -16.61 -4.85
CA GLY A 89 4.55 -16.28 -3.92
C GLY A 89 5.25 -14.97 -4.29
N ILE A 90 6.48 -14.78 -3.81
CA ILE A 90 7.29 -13.58 -4.05
C ILE A 90 8.69 -13.95 -4.55
N TRP A 91 9.45 -12.98 -5.04
CA TRP A 91 10.85 -13.20 -5.41
C TRP A 91 11.69 -13.50 -4.17
N VAL A 92 12.46 -14.58 -4.24
CA VAL A 92 13.45 -14.97 -3.22
C VAL A 92 14.72 -15.38 -3.94
N SER A 93 15.87 -15.00 -3.38
CA SER A 93 17.18 -15.33 -3.92
C SER A 93 18.11 -15.87 -2.82
N ASP A 94 19.19 -16.53 -3.24
CA ASP A 94 20.34 -16.80 -2.37
C ASP A 94 21.10 -15.51 -1.99
N PRO A 95 21.97 -15.56 -0.96
CA PRO A 95 22.70 -14.38 -0.46
C PRO A 95 23.57 -13.65 -1.48
N TYR A 96 23.99 -14.33 -2.56
CA TYR A 96 24.84 -13.75 -3.60
C TYR A 96 24.08 -13.34 -4.87
N GLY A 97 22.76 -13.54 -4.93
CA GLY A 97 21.95 -13.11 -6.07
C GLY A 97 22.19 -13.89 -7.34
N LEU A 98 22.34 -15.21 -7.25
CA LEU A 98 22.66 -16.09 -8.39
C LEU A 98 21.50 -16.99 -8.82
N THR A 99 20.57 -17.28 -7.93
CA THR A 99 19.54 -18.32 -8.09
C THR A 99 18.14 -17.82 -7.74
N GLY A 100 17.89 -16.53 -7.95
CA GLY A 100 16.61 -15.89 -7.74
C GLY A 100 15.48 -16.48 -8.54
N LYS A 101 14.33 -16.64 -7.87
CA LYS A 101 13.09 -17.08 -8.48
C LYS A 101 11.89 -16.66 -7.63
N VAL A 102 10.71 -16.69 -8.25
CA VAL A 102 9.45 -16.56 -7.52
C VAL A 102 9.18 -17.87 -6.77
N GLN A 103 8.91 -17.79 -5.47
CA GLN A 103 8.63 -18.94 -4.62
C GLN A 103 7.62 -18.61 -3.51
N ALA A 104 6.86 -19.61 -3.10
CA ALA A 104 6.08 -19.60 -1.88
C ALA A 104 6.96 -19.38 -0.64
N VAL A 105 6.51 -18.52 0.28
CA VAL A 105 7.23 -18.17 1.51
C VAL A 105 6.45 -18.56 2.75
N ASN A 106 7.02 -19.44 3.57
CA ASN A 106 6.44 -19.79 4.86
C ASN A 106 6.62 -18.63 5.86
N PRO A 107 5.57 -18.27 6.63
CA PRO A 107 5.67 -17.20 7.61
C PRO A 107 6.58 -17.58 8.77
N ALA A 108 7.43 -16.63 9.17
CA ALA A 108 8.28 -16.72 10.36
C ALA A 108 7.63 -15.96 11.51
N TRP A 109 7.40 -16.64 12.63
CA TRP A 109 6.71 -16.07 13.80
C TRP A 109 7.63 -15.78 14.99
N GLY A 110 8.89 -16.22 14.93
CA GLY A 110 9.89 -15.90 15.94
C GLY A 110 10.55 -14.54 15.68
N ALA A 111 11.63 -14.29 16.41
CA ALA A 111 12.38 -13.03 16.30
C ALA A 111 13.03 -12.84 14.92
N GLU A 112 13.32 -13.94 14.22
CA GLU A 112 13.84 -13.94 12.85
C GLU A 112 12.87 -13.28 11.84
N GLY A 113 11.58 -13.19 12.16
CA GLY A 113 10.61 -12.46 11.33
C GLY A 113 10.83 -10.94 11.30
N PHE A 114 11.66 -10.40 12.19
CA PHE A 114 12.05 -8.98 12.20
C PHE A 114 13.39 -8.73 11.51
N ASP A 115 14.09 -9.77 11.06
CA ASP A 115 15.28 -9.63 10.23
C ASP A 115 14.86 -9.12 8.84
N PRO A 116 15.35 -7.95 8.38
CA PRO A 116 14.97 -7.39 7.09
C PRO A 116 15.39 -8.26 5.89
N PHE A 117 16.24 -9.28 6.09
CA PHE A 117 16.70 -10.20 5.06
C PHE A 117 16.00 -11.57 5.08
N VAL A 118 15.11 -11.83 6.04
CA VAL A 118 14.33 -13.08 6.12
C VAL A 118 12.94 -12.87 5.49
N PRO A 119 12.65 -13.48 4.31
CA PRO A 119 11.37 -13.25 3.62
C PRO A 119 10.15 -13.71 4.43
N GLY A 120 10.31 -14.71 5.32
CA GLY A 120 9.25 -15.20 6.19
C GLY A 120 8.63 -14.11 7.08
N GLY A 121 9.41 -13.07 7.41
CA GLY A 121 8.92 -11.88 8.12
C GLY A 121 7.88 -11.08 7.33
N ILE A 122 7.95 -11.09 6.00
CA ILE A 122 7.01 -10.38 5.12
C ILE A 122 5.62 -11.02 5.23
N ALA A 123 5.54 -12.35 5.14
CA ALA A 123 4.28 -13.08 5.24
C ALA A 123 3.65 -12.89 6.63
N SER A 124 4.42 -13.07 7.70
CA SER A 124 3.91 -12.90 9.06
C SER A 124 3.53 -11.44 9.36
N HIS A 125 4.27 -10.46 8.86
CA HIS A 125 3.92 -9.05 8.94
C HIS A 125 2.54 -8.78 8.33
N HIS A 126 2.29 -9.19 7.08
CA HIS A 126 1.02 -8.93 6.40
C HIS A 126 -0.17 -9.66 7.06
N ILE A 127 0.04 -10.91 7.49
CA ILE A 127 -1.00 -11.68 8.19
C ILE A 127 -1.34 -11.02 9.53
N ALA A 128 -0.33 -10.71 10.34
CA ALA A 128 -0.53 -10.08 11.64
C ALA A 128 -1.13 -8.68 11.48
N ALA A 129 -0.47 -7.79 10.73
CA ALA A 129 -0.93 -6.41 10.55
C ALA A 129 -2.34 -6.36 9.92
N GLY A 130 -2.62 -7.19 8.91
CA GLY A 130 -3.93 -7.25 8.28
C GLY A 130 -5.03 -7.65 9.26
N HIS A 131 -4.82 -8.71 10.03
CA HIS A 131 -5.83 -9.20 10.96
C HIS A 131 -5.96 -8.32 12.23
N THR A 132 -4.88 -8.09 12.97
CA THR A 132 -4.96 -7.37 14.25
C THR A 132 -5.06 -5.85 14.09
N LEU A 133 -4.25 -5.23 13.23
CA LEU A 133 -4.24 -3.77 13.09
C LEU A 133 -5.23 -3.26 12.04
N GLY A 134 -5.57 -4.07 11.04
CA GLY A 134 -6.53 -3.69 10.01
C GLY A 134 -7.97 -4.05 10.38
N ILE A 135 -8.27 -5.34 10.46
CA ILE A 135 -9.65 -5.85 10.67
C ILE A 135 -10.18 -5.47 12.05
N LEU A 136 -9.48 -5.86 13.13
CA LEU A 136 -9.98 -5.62 14.50
C LEU A 136 -10.04 -4.13 14.84
N ALA A 137 -9.01 -3.35 14.49
CA ALA A 137 -9.04 -1.91 14.72
C ALA A 137 -10.07 -1.20 13.82
N GLY A 138 -10.25 -1.64 12.57
CA GLY A 138 -11.31 -1.15 11.69
C GLY A 138 -12.70 -1.36 12.30
N LEU A 139 -12.98 -2.56 12.80
CA LEU A 139 -14.23 -2.87 13.53
C LEU A 139 -14.40 -2.01 14.78
N PHE A 140 -13.33 -1.77 15.54
CA PHE A 140 -13.35 -0.87 16.69
C PHE A 140 -13.74 0.55 16.26
N HIS A 141 -13.12 1.09 15.21
CA HIS A 141 -13.41 2.44 14.70
C HIS A 141 -14.82 2.58 14.09
N LEU A 142 -15.41 1.48 13.63
CA LEU A 142 -16.82 1.43 13.22
C LEU A 142 -17.78 1.39 14.42
N SER A 143 -17.38 0.73 15.50
CA SER A 143 -18.23 0.48 16.67
C SER A 143 -18.19 1.60 17.70
N VAL A 144 -17.11 2.40 17.74
CA VAL A 144 -16.84 3.35 18.83
C VAL A 144 -16.70 4.77 18.29
N ARG A 145 -17.46 5.72 18.86
CA ARG A 145 -17.32 7.15 18.56
C ARG A 145 -16.09 7.74 19.26
N PRO A 146 -15.42 8.74 18.65
CA PRO A 146 -14.28 9.39 19.28
C PRO A 146 -14.67 10.07 20.60
N PRO A 147 -13.81 10.00 21.64
CA PRO A 147 -13.97 10.79 22.85
C PRO A 147 -14.04 12.28 22.55
N GLN A 148 -14.93 13.02 23.23
CA GLN A 148 -15.18 14.44 22.96
C GLN A 148 -13.91 15.30 23.05
N ARG A 149 -13.02 15.00 24.01
CA ARG A 149 -11.74 15.70 24.19
C ARG A 149 -10.85 15.57 22.96
N LEU A 150 -10.74 14.36 22.41
CA LEU A 150 -9.94 14.09 21.21
C LEU A 150 -10.59 14.70 19.97
N TYR A 151 -11.91 14.58 19.83
CA TYR A 151 -12.64 15.14 18.70
C TYR A 151 -12.42 16.65 18.57
N LYS A 152 -12.50 17.37 19.69
CA LYS A 152 -12.24 18.82 19.74
C LYS A 152 -10.75 19.14 19.61
N GLY A 153 -9.89 18.45 20.35
CA GLY A 153 -8.46 18.71 20.38
C GLY A 153 -7.78 18.52 19.03
N LEU A 154 -8.16 17.47 18.29
CA LEU A 154 -7.63 17.17 16.96
C LEU A 154 -8.46 17.79 15.83
N ARG A 155 -9.54 18.51 16.14
CA ARG A 155 -10.45 19.10 15.14
C ARG A 155 -10.94 18.07 14.11
N MET A 156 -11.43 16.92 14.57
CA MET A 156 -11.80 15.78 13.71
C MET A 156 -12.97 16.06 12.74
N GLY A 157 -13.64 17.22 12.85
CA GLY A 157 -14.62 17.68 11.86
C GLY A 157 -14.02 18.43 10.66
N ASN A 158 -12.72 18.75 10.67
CA ASN A 158 -12.01 19.36 9.55
C ASN A 158 -11.27 18.29 8.74
N ILE A 159 -11.49 18.26 7.42
CA ILE A 159 -10.80 17.35 6.51
C ILE A 159 -9.29 17.62 6.44
N GLU A 160 -8.85 18.86 6.66
CA GLU A 160 -7.43 19.22 6.62
C GLU A 160 -6.62 18.53 7.73
N THR A 161 -7.24 18.20 8.87
CA THR A 161 -6.59 17.37 9.89
C THR A 161 -6.26 15.99 9.32
N VAL A 162 -7.20 15.39 8.57
CA VAL A 162 -6.98 14.09 7.93
C VAL A 162 -5.86 14.21 6.90
N LEU A 163 -5.89 15.26 6.06
CA LEU A 163 -4.83 15.54 5.08
C LEU A 163 -3.45 15.66 5.74
N SER A 164 -3.33 16.47 6.81
CA SER A 164 -2.07 16.68 7.53
C SER A 164 -1.50 15.36 8.07
N ASN A 165 -2.35 14.55 8.71
CA ASN A 165 -1.91 13.26 9.27
C ASN A 165 -1.57 12.24 8.18
N SER A 166 -2.32 12.24 7.07
CA SER A 166 -2.04 11.38 5.91
C SER A 166 -0.71 11.73 5.25
N ILE A 167 -0.37 13.02 5.11
CA ILE A 167 0.93 13.44 4.56
C ILE A 167 2.07 12.96 5.45
N ALA A 168 1.95 13.10 6.77
CA ALA A 168 2.95 12.61 7.71
C ALA A 168 3.17 11.08 7.60
N ALA A 169 2.09 10.31 7.48
CA ALA A 169 2.17 8.85 7.32
C ALA A 169 2.82 8.45 5.97
N VAL A 170 2.46 9.12 4.87
CA VAL A 170 3.05 8.86 3.54
C VAL A 170 4.54 9.23 3.52
N PHE A 171 4.92 10.35 4.13
CA PHE A 171 6.31 10.76 4.25
C PHE A 171 7.12 9.73 5.04
N PHE A 172 6.59 9.26 6.18
CA PHE A 172 7.23 8.19 6.94
C PHE A 172 7.46 6.94 6.09
N ALA A 173 6.44 6.48 5.35
CA ALA A 173 6.57 5.33 4.46
C ALA A 173 7.64 5.56 3.37
N ALA A 174 7.72 6.77 2.80
CA ALA A 174 8.72 7.14 1.81
C ALA A 174 10.16 7.02 2.36
N PHE A 175 10.40 7.45 3.60
CA PHE A 175 11.72 7.30 4.24
C PHE A 175 12.09 5.84 4.49
N VAL A 176 11.12 5.02 4.91
CA VAL A 176 11.35 3.59 5.14
C VAL A 176 11.75 2.90 3.83
N VAL A 177 10.98 3.09 2.75
CA VAL A 177 11.29 2.44 1.46
C VAL A 177 12.59 2.95 0.83
N ALA A 178 12.92 4.23 1.02
CA ALA A 178 14.21 4.78 0.60
C ALA A 178 15.37 4.12 1.36
N GLY A 179 15.22 3.93 2.66
CA GLY A 179 16.20 3.23 3.50
C GLY A 179 16.40 1.78 3.05
N THR A 180 15.32 1.02 2.93
CA THR A 180 15.41 -0.40 2.54
C THR A 180 15.97 -0.57 1.13
N MET A 181 15.67 0.33 0.20
CA MET A 181 16.25 0.31 -1.14
C MET A 181 17.75 0.59 -1.13
N TRP A 182 18.21 1.50 -0.27
CA TRP A 182 19.61 1.89 -0.22
C TRP A 182 20.51 0.86 0.50
N TYR A 183 20.02 0.26 1.59
CA TYR A 183 20.77 -0.70 2.40
C TYR A 183 20.57 -2.15 1.96
N GLY A 184 19.50 -2.45 1.21
CA GLY A 184 19.09 -3.80 0.84
C GLY A 184 18.17 -4.44 1.90
N SER A 185 17.27 -5.30 1.42
CA SER A 185 16.32 -6.08 2.20
C SER A 185 15.82 -7.28 1.38
N ALA A 186 15.05 -8.17 2.00
CA ALA A 186 14.34 -9.25 1.31
C ALA A 186 13.35 -8.74 0.22
N THR A 187 12.94 -7.47 0.27
CA THR A 187 12.04 -6.85 -0.72
C THR A 187 12.77 -6.07 -1.81
N THR A 188 14.10 -5.94 -1.73
CA THR A 188 14.93 -5.21 -2.69
C THR A 188 16.09 -6.08 -3.19
N PRO A 189 15.78 -7.23 -3.83
CA PRO A 189 16.78 -8.20 -4.26
C PRO A 189 17.71 -7.62 -5.33
N ILE A 190 19.00 -7.95 -5.25
CA ILE A 190 20.04 -7.38 -6.12
C ILE A 190 19.90 -7.78 -7.59
N GLU A 191 19.24 -8.90 -7.89
CA GLU A 191 18.96 -9.32 -9.28
C GLU A 191 17.93 -8.42 -9.96
N LEU A 192 17.08 -7.73 -9.19
CA LEU A 192 16.05 -6.84 -9.71
C LEU A 192 16.46 -5.36 -9.66
N PHE A 193 17.25 -4.97 -8.64
CA PHE A 193 17.58 -3.57 -8.38
C PHE A 193 19.10 -3.25 -8.48
N GLY A 194 19.94 -4.26 -8.67
CA GLY A 194 21.39 -4.14 -8.66
C GLY A 194 22.01 -4.28 -7.26
N PRO A 195 23.35 -4.45 -7.18
CA PRO A 195 24.06 -4.55 -5.91
C PRO A 195 24.08 -3.22 -5.15
N THR A 196 24.25 -3.29 -3.83
CA THR A 196 24.38 -2.10 -2.99
C THR A 196 25.83 -1.62 -2.94
N ARG A 197 26.04 -0.32 -2.68
CA ARG A 197 27.39 0.23 -2.48
C ARG A 197 28.17 -0.47 -1.35
N TYR A 198 27.46 -0.99 -0.35
CA TYR A 198 28.07 -1.62 0.82
C TYR A 198 28.71 -2.95 0.47
N GLN A 199 28.18 -3.66 -0.53
CA GLN A 199 28.79 -4.88 -1.06
C GLN A 199 30.12 -4.58 -1.77
N TRP A 200 30.20 -3.45 -2.48
CA TRP A 200 31.46 -2.98 -3.08
C TRP A 200 32.47 -2.54 -2.01
N ASP A 201 32.06 -1.68 -1.07
CA ASP A 201 32.92 -1.13 -0.03
C ASP A 201 33.58 -2.22 0.84
N GLN A 202 32.94 -3.39 0.95
CA GLN A 202 33.41 -4.53 1.75
C GLN A 202 34.04 -5.66 0.93
N GLY A 203 34.12 -5.53 -0.41
CA GLY A 203 34.63 -6.60 -1.27
C GLY A 203 33.79 -7.89 -1.19
N TYR A 204 32.47 -7.78 -1.01
CA TYR A 204 31.59 -8.93 -0.73
C TYR A 204 31.61 -10.01 -1.82
N PHE A 205 31.83 -9.62 -3.07
CA PHE A 205 31.89 -10.53 -4.22
C PHE A 205 33.32 -10.86 -4.69
N GLN A 206 34.35 -10.30 -4.05
CA GLN A 206 35.77 -10.49 -4.40
C GLN A 206 36.34 -11.74 -3.72
#